data_AF-A0A6G9FP79-F1
#
_entry.id   AF-A0A6G9FP79-F1
#
_cell.length_a   1.000
_cell.length_b   1.000
_cell.length_c   1.000
_cell.angle_alpha   90.00
_cell.angle_beta   90.00
_cell.angle_gamma   90.00
#
_symmetry.space_group_name_H-M   'P 1'
#
loop_
_entity.id
_entity.type
_entity.pdbx_description
1 polymer ?
#
loop_
_entity_poly.entity_id
_entity_poly.type
_entity_poly.pdbx_seq_one_letter_code
_entity_poly.pdbx_strand_id
1 'polypeptide(L)' 'MRALVAAAVGLAAALALVLTVTAIGAPAGETSPEPLLTTVPGPKD' A
#
# COMPACT_ATOMS: atom_id res chain seq x y z
N MET A 1 -31.17 2.40 -15.52
CA MET A 1 -30.41 3.05 -14.44
C MET A 1 -30.11 2.17 -13.21
N ARG A 2 -30.43 0.86 -13.18
CA ARG A 2 -30.08 -0.02 -12.04
C ARG A 2 -28.63 -0.49 -12.05
N ALA A 3 -28.08 -0.74 -13.24
CA ALA A 3 -26.69 -1.15 -13.42
C ALA A 3 -25.69 -0.09 -12.92
N LEU A 4 -25.95 1.20 -13.19
CA LEU A 4 -25.10 2.29 -12.72
C LEU A 4 -25.08 2.40 -11.19
N VAL A 5 -26.23 2.19 -10.53
CA VAL A 5 -26.30 2.19 -9.07
C VAL A 5 -25.52 1.02 -8.49
N ALA A 6 -25.66 -0.19 -9.05
CA ALA A 6 -24.88 -1.35 -8.60
C ALA A 6 -23.37 -1.15 -8.76
N ALA A 7 -22.94 -0.57 -9.89
CA ALA A 7 -21.53 -0.23 -10.13
C ALA A 7 -21.01 0.81 -9.13
N ALA A 8 -21.78 1.86 -8.85
CA ALA A 8 -21.39 2.90 -7.89
C ALA A 8 -21.26 2.32 -6.47
N VAL A 9 -22.19 1.46 -6.05
CA VAL A 9 -22.14 0.80 -4.74
C VAL A 9 -20.92 -0.13 -4.64
N GLY A 10 -20.67 -0.94 -5.67
CA GLY A 10 -19.50 -1.82 -5.71
C GLY A 10 -18.18 -1.04 -5.66
N LEU A 11 -18.07 0.05 -6.43
CA LEU A 11 -16.91 0.93 -6.42
C LEU A 11 -16.71 1.59 -5.04
N ALA A 12 -17.79 2.11 -4.44
CA ALA A 12 -17.71 2.73 -3.11
C ALA A 12 -17.24 1.74 -2.04
N ALA A 13 -17.74 0.50 -2.07
CA ALA A 13 -17.31 -0.55 -1.15
C ALA A 13 -15.82 -0.91 -1.33
N ALA A 14 -15.34 -1.02 -2.57
CA ALA A 14 -13.94 -1.28 -2.86
C ALA A 14 -13.03 -0.15 -2.36
N LEU A 15 -13.39 1.11 -2.63
CA LEU A 15 -12.64 2.27 -2.15
C LEU A 15 -12.63 2.34 -0.62
N ALA A 16 -13.78 2.12 0.03
CA ALA A 16 -13.85 2.08 1.48
C ALA A 16 -12.89 1.03 2.07
N LEU A 17 -12.84 -0.16 1.47
CA LEU A 17 -11.93 -1.23 1.91
C LEU A 17 -10.44 -0.89 1.71
N VAL A 18 -10.08 -0.32 0.56
CA VAL A 18 -8.69 0.09 0.31
C VAL A 18 -8.26 1.19 1.27
N LEU A 19 -9.13 2.19 1.49
CA LEU A 19 -8.83 3.32 2.38
C LEU A 19 -8.72 2.88 3.84
N THR A 20 -9.56 1.96 4.32
CA THR A 20 -9.45 1.44 5.69
C THR A 20 -8.14 0.68 5.90
N VAL A 21 -7.76 -0.20 4.97
CA VAL A 21 -6.47 -0.92 5.04
C VAL A 21 -5.29 0.06 4.99
N THR A 22 -5.39 1.08 4.15
CA THR A 22 -4.36 2.13 4.04
C THR A 22 -4.24 2.95 5.32
N ALA A 23 -5.36 3.27 5.97
CA ALA A 23 -5.39 4.03 7.22
C ALA A 23 -4.82 3.24 8.41
N ILE A 24 -4.95 1.90 8.41
CA ILE A 24 -4.28 1.04 9.39
C ILE A 24 -2.75 1.15 9.23
N GLY A 25 -2.27 1.31 7.99
CA GLY A 25 -0.85 1.48 7.67
C GLY A 25 -0.05 0.19 7.78
N ALA A 26 1.21 0.25 7.35
CA ALA A 26 2.16 -0.81 7.63
C ALA A 26 2.56 -0.76 9.11
N PRO A 27 2.83 -1.92 9.76
CA PRO A 27 3.44 -1.91 11.08
C PRO A 27 4.75 -1.14 11.04
N ALA A 28 5.09 -0.48 12.15
CA ALA A 28 6.41 0.12 12.32
C ALA A 28 7.46 -1.00 12.21
N GLY A 29 8.13 -1.07 11.07
CA GLY A 29 9.20 -2.03 10.79
C GLY A 29 10.53 -1.29 10.73
N GLU A 30 11.56 -1.86 11.33
CA GLU A 30 12.92 -1.40 11.09
C GLU A 30 13.38 -1.87 9.71
N THR A 31 14.12 -1.01 9.01
CA THR A 31 14.81 -1.42 7.78
C THR A 31 16.08 -2.17 8.15
N SER A 32 16.49 -3.12 7.31
CA SER A 32 17.80 -3.75 7.44
C SER A 32 18.92 -2.70 7.45
N PRO A 33 19.90 -2.78 8.37
CA PRO A 33 21.07 -1.90 8.38
C PRO A 33 22.02 -2.20 7.22
N GLU A 34 21.99 -3.42 6.70
CA GLU A 34 22.69 -3.77 5.47
C GLU A 34 21.92 -3.28 4.25
N PRO A 35 22.65 -2.78 3.22
CA PRO A 35 22.04 -2.41 1.95
C PRO A 35 21.29 -3.59 1.33
N LEU A 36 20.32 -3.31 0.48
CA LEU A 36 19.70 -4.37 -0.32
C LEU A 36 20.79 -5.09 -1.12
N LEU A 37 20.64 -6.39 -1.35
CA LEU A 37 21.60 -7.17 -2.15
C LEU A 37 21.67 -6.73 -3.62
N THR A 38 20.86 -5.75 -4.00
CA THR A 38 20.86 -5.06 -5.30
C THR A 38 21.40 -3.63 -5.21
N THR A 39 21.61 -3.10 -4.01
CA THR A 39 22.21 -1.79 -3.79
C THR A 39 23.69 -1.86 -4.14
N VAL A 40 24.13 -0.92 -4.98
CA VAL A 40 25.56 -0.72 -5.22
C VAL A 40 26.23 -0.38 -3.89
N PRO A 41 27.32 -1.06 -3.50
CA PRO A 41 28.00 -0.79 -2.24
C PRO A 41 28.32 0.70 -2.11
N GLY A 42 27.95 1.29 -0.98
CA GLY A 42 28.25 2.67 -0.66
C GLY A 42 29.76 2.93 -0.58
N PRO A 43 30.18 4.21 -0.53
CA PRO A 43 31.59 4.58 -0.40
C PRO A 43 32.24 3.83 0.75
N LYS A 44 33.41 3.24 0.48
CA LYS A 44 34.27 2.70 1.52
C LYS A 44 35.14 3.86 2.00
N ASP A 45 35.08 4.16 3.30
CA ASP A 45 36.07 5.02 3.96
C ASP A 45 37.48 4.44 3.80
#